data_AF-A0A7J9H9L3-F1
#
_entry.id   AF-A0A7J9H9L3-F1
#
_cell.length_a   1.000
_cell.length_b   1.000
_cell.length_c   1.000
_cell.angle_alpha   90.00
_cell.angle_beta   90.00
_cell.angle_gamma   90.00
#
_symmetry.space_group_name_H-M   'P 1'
#
loop_
_entity.id
_entity.type
_entity.pdbx_description
1 polymer ?
#
loop_
_entity_poly.entity_id
_entity_poly.type
_entity_poly.pdbx_seq_one_letter_code
_entity_poly.pdbx_strand_id
1 'polypeptide(L)'
;MQRYLYSCTSSLPPLKPKMLYPLLCLIVLFLSIVLWIYHWENPRCNGKLPPGSMGLPVAGESFQLFTLQYLRCFTIHQKENQQIVVSTDTDVNRFIFQQKGKLVQSWYMDSFDDIVGKENVLSSHGFLHKCLRNLILNLFGSESLKEKQVSEMEELTSKHLRLWSCQQPSMIYDFTVRKLFGCNNEKLRGCYSAFLDGLISFPLNIPGTAYWKCLQGRNKAIRVIKIMLEERRGTLTKKQDKDFLD
;
A
#
# COMPACT_ATOMS: atom_id res chain seq x y z
N MET A 1 60.02 63.38 8.11
CA MET A 1 58.81 62.77 8.71
C MET A 1 58.34 61.66 7.77
N GLN A 2 58.93 60.46 7.87
CA GLN A 2 58.70 59.32 6.98
C GLN A 2 57.44 58.54 7.40
N ARG A 3 56.52 58.31 6.45
CA ARG A 3 55.39 57.38 6.59
C ARG A 3 55.87 55.96 6.29
N TYR A 4 55.75 55.04 7.25
CA TYR A 4 55.85 53.61 7.01
C TYR A 4 54.49 53.07 6.53
N LEU A 5 54.44 52.61 5.28
CA LEU A 5 53.34 51.80 4.74
C LEU A 5 53.69 50.33 4.96
N TYR A 6 53.03 49.68 5.91
CA TYR A 6 53.04 48.23 6.02
C TYR A 6 52.06 47.64 5.01
N SER A 7 52.57 47.13 3.90
CA SER A 7 51.82 46.26 2.99
C SER A 7 51.69 44.88 3.62
N CYS A 8 50.51 44.56 4.14
CA CYS A 8 50.18 43.24 4.65
C CYS A 8 49.70 42.36 3.48
N THR A 9 50.62 41.71 2.79
CA THR A 9 50.28 40.61 1.86
C THR A 9 50.22 39.31 2.67
N SER A 10 49.02 38.90 3.05
CA SER A 10 48.76 37.60 3.66
C SER A 10 48.98 36.47 2.65
N SER A 11 50.21 35.93 2.63
CA SER A 11 50.54 34.72 1.88
C SER A 11 49.80 33.52 2.48
N LEU A 12 48.87 32.94 1.71
CA LEU A 12 48.22 31.67 2.03
C LEU A 12 49.30 30.58 2.20
N PRO A 13 49.32 29.79 3.29
CA PRO A 13 50.33 28.75 3.48
C PRO A 13 50.22 27.66 2.39
N PRO A 14 51.34 27.10 1.90
CA PRO A 14 51.33 26.10 0.85
C PRO A 14 50.61 24.83 1.31
N LEU A 15 49.65 24.36 0.50
CA LEU A 15 48.90 23.13 0.75
C LEU A 15 49.86 21.93 0.78
N LYS A 16 49.89 21.19 1.90
CA LYS A 16 50.74 19.99 2.03
C LYS A 16 50.25 18.88 1.08
N PRO A 17 51.14 18.12 0.41
CA PRO A 17 50.76 17.10 -0.59
C PRO A 17 49.86 15.99 -0.03
N LYS A 18 49.94 15.70 1.27
CA LYS A 18 49.06 14.73 1.96
C LYS A 18 47.60 15.18 2.08
N MET A 19 47.29 16.47 1.88
CA MET A 19 45.93 17.02 1.92
C MET A 19 45.28 17.14 0.53
N LEU A 20 46.04 16.91 -0.55
CA LEU A 20 45.54 17.00 -1.93
C LEU A 20 44.63 15.82 -2.30
N TYR A 21 44.98 14.60 -1.87
CA TYR A 21 44.23 13.37 -2.14
C TYR A 21 42.81 13.36 -1.55
N PRO A 22 42.59 13.67 -0.26
CA PRO A 22 41.22 13.72 0.29
C PRO A 22 40.37 14.82 -0.36
N LEU A 23 40.97 15.95 -0.76
CA LEU A 23 40.27 17.02 -1.48
C LEU A 23 39.79 16.56 -2.86
N LEU A 24 40.65 15.84 -3.62
CA LEU A 24 40.28 15.26 -4.91
C LEU A 24 39.14 14.25 -4.78
N CYS A 25 39.20 13.37 -3.76
CA CYS A 25 38.11 12.42 -3.48
C CYS A 25 36.78 13.12 -3.19
N LEU A 26 36.78 14.21 -2.42
CA LEU A 26 35.58 15.00 -2.15
C LEU A 26 35.00 15.64 -3.42
N ILE A 27 35.85 16.16 -4.30
CA ILE A 27 35.40 16.75 -5.59
C ILE A 27 34.79 15.69 -6.49
N VAL A 28 35.40 14.51 -6.60
CA VAL A 28 34.86 13.40 -7.41
C VAL A 28 33.52 12.91 -6.83
N LEU A 29 33.41 12.77 -5.51
CA LEU A 29 32.16 12.41 -4.85
C LEU A 29 31.07 13.48 -5.07
N PHE A 30 31.43 14.76 -5.01
CA PHE A 30 30.47 15.83 -5.28
C PHE A 30 29.98 15.80 -6.73
N LEU A 31 30.88 15.66 -7.71
CA LEU A 31 30.53 15.57 -9.12
C LEU A 31 29.69 14.33 -9.42
N SER A 32 29.97 13.19 -8.80
CA SER A 32 29.18 11.97 -8.99
C SER A 32 27.76 12.12 -8.43
N ILE A 33 27.60 12.77 -7.26
CA ILE A 33 26.29 13.10 -6.68
C ILE A 33 25.52 14.06 -7.59
N VAL A 34 26.17 15.11 -8.10
CA VAL A 34 25.51 16.08 -9.01
C VAL A 34 25.07 15.41 -10.31
N LEU A 35 25.93 14.58 -10.93
CA LEU A 35 25.57 13.82 -12.13
C LEU A 35 24.43 12.82 -11.85
N TRP A 36 24.42 12.21 -10.67
CA TRP A 36 23.35 11.31 -10.26
C TRP A 36 22.02 12.04 -10.08
N ILE A 37 22.02 13.22 -9.44
CA ILE A 37 20.82 14.08 -9.30
C ILE A 37 20.35 14.59 -10.67
N TYR A 38 21.27 15.01 -11.55
CA TYR A 38 20.92 15.46 -12.89
C TYR A 38 20.24 14.35 -13.71
N HIS A 39 20.78 13.13 -13.63
CA HIS A 39 20.19 11.97 -14.30
C HIS A 39 18.87 11.53 -13.63
N TRP A 40 18.69 11.81 -12.34
CA TRP A 40 17.43 11.59 -11.62
C TRP A 40 16.33 12.53 -12.11
N GLU A 41 16.63 13.82 -12.27
CA GLU A 41 15.67 14.82 -12.74
C GLU A 41 15.35 14.70 -14.24
N ASN A 42 16.26 14.13 -15.03
CA ASN A 42 16.11 13.98 -16.49
C ASN A 42 16.14 12.50 -16.92
N PRO A 43 15.09 11.72 -16.61
CA PRO A 43 15.00 10.34 -17.07
C PRO A 43 14.90 10.27 -18.59
N ARG A 44 15.55 9.26 -19.20
CA ARG A 44 15.46 9.03 -20.64
C ARG A 44 14.04 8.58 -21.00
N CYS A 45 13.36 9.33 -21.86
CA CYS A 45 12.00 8.99 -22.30
C CYS A 45 11.85 9.14 -23.81
N ASN A 46 11.23 8.15 -24.45
CA ASN A 46 10.81 8.22 -25.85
C ASN A 46 9.42 8.86 -25.92
N GLY A 47 9.37 10.19 -25.94
CA GLY A 47 8.12 10.96 -26.04
C GLY A 47 8.04 12.11 -25.04
N LYS A 48 6.88 12.76 -24.99
CA LYS A 48 6.59 13.80 -24.00
C LYS A 48 5.96 13.17 -22.78
N LEU A 49 6.64 13.25 -21.64
CA LEU A 49 6.06 12.90 -20.35
C LEU A 49 5.02 13.94 -19.92
N PRO A 50 4.01 13.56 -19.11
CA PRO A 50 3.16 14.54 -18.45
C PRO A 50 4.02 15.45 -17.56
N PRO A 51 3.60 16.72 -17.35
CA PRO A 51 4.31 17.62 -16.43
C PRO A 51 4.31 17.01 -15.02
N GLY A 52 5.44 17.10 -14.31
CA GLY A 52 5.59 16.57 -12.95
C GLY A 52 7.03 16.64 -12.42
N SER A 53 7.19 16.42 -11.13
CA SER A 53 8.49 16.29 -10.44
C SER A 53 8.81 14.82 -10.19
N MET A 54 10.10 14.47 -10.13
CA MET A 54 10.57 13.14 -9.70
C MET A 54 10.65 13.00 -8.17
N GLY A 55 10.58 14.12 -7.43
CA GLY A 55 10.77 14.15 -5.98
C GLY A 55 12.21 13.83 -5.54
N LEU A 56 12.39 13.44 -4.27
CA LEU A 56 13.70 13.12 -3.71
C LEU A 56 14.32 11.87 -4.39
N PRO A 57 15.66 11.81 -4.53
CA PRO A 57 16.34 10.59 -4.96
C PRO A 57 15.90 9.37 -4.13
N VAL A 58 15.53 8.28 -4.80
CA VAL A 58 15.06 6.99 -4.25
C VAL A 58 13.69 7.02 -3.56
N ALA A 59 13.39 8.03 -2.74
CA ALA A 59 12.13 8.12 -2.01
C ALA A 59 10.98 8.75 -2.84
N GLY A 60 11.34 9.54 -3.85
CA GLY A 60 10.41 10.35 -4.63
C GLY A 60 9.58 11.27 -3.73
N GLU A 61 8.28 11.34 -4.02
CA GLU A 61 7.28 12.05 -3.22
C GLU A 61 6.45 11.08 -2.34
N SER A 62 6.93 9.85 -2.13
CA SER A 62 6.17 8.80 -1.44
C SER A 62 5.75 9.23 -0.03
N PHE A 63 6.61 9.89 0.72
CA PHE A 63 6.27 10.39 2.06
C PHE A 63 5.15 11.44 2.03
N GLN A 64 5.15 12.31 1.02
CA GLN A 64 4.12 13.34 0.84
C GLN A 64 2.78 12.75 0.39
N LEU A 65 2.81 11.68 -0.41
CA LEU A 65 1.61 10.91 -0.76
C LEU A 65 0.98 10.25 0.48
N PHE A 66 1.79 9.63 1.34
CA PHE A 66 1.31 8.97 2.55
C PHE A 66 0.79 9.95 3.61
N THR A 67 1.26 11.20 3.64
CA THR A 67 0.74 12.23 4.53
C THR A 67 -0.56 12.91 4.03
N LEU A 68 -1.16 12.40 2.96
CA LEU A 68 -2.49 12.76 2.43
C LEU A 68 -2.71 14.25 2.11
N GLN A 69 -1.67 15.08 2.08
CA GLN A 69 -1.85 16.54 1.96
C GLN A 69 -1.94 17.09 0.54
N TYR A 70 -1.65 16.30 -0.51
CA TYR A 70 -1.66 16.81 -1.89
C TYR A 70 -2.23 15.80 -2.88
N LEU A 71 -3.56 15.75 -3.00
CA LEU A 71 -4.25 15.12 -4.14
C LEU A 71 -4.58 16.18 -5.21
N ARG A 72 -3.57 16.92 -5.66
CA ARG A 72 -3.71 17.78 -6.84
C ARG A 72 -2.50 17.65 -7.74
N CYS A 73 -2.82 17.19 -8.95
CA CYS A 73 -2.04 17.27 -10.19
C CYS A 73 -0.99 16.19 -10.39
N PHE A 74 -0.92 15.78 -11.66
CA PHE A 74 0.00 14.84 -12.29
C PHE A 74 1.40 14.88 -11.67
N THR A 75 1.73 13.84 -10.93
CA THR A 75 3.07 13.61 -10.39
C THR A 75 3.55 12.25 -10.88
N ILE A 76 4.81 12.22 -11.32
CA ILE A 76 5.49 11.01 -11.74
C ILE A 76 6.29 10.52 -10.54
N HIS A 77 5.84 9.50 -9.83
CA HIS A 77 6.60 8.97 -8.70
C HIS A 77 7.63 7.95 -9.18
N GLN A 78 8.79 7.90 -8.56
CA GLN A 78 9.68 6.74 -8.66
C GLN A 78 9.82 6.07 -7.30
N LYS A 79 9.11 4.96 -7.10
CA LYS A 79 9.44 4.01 -6.03
C LYS A 79 10.08 2.80 -6.70
N GLU A 80 11.25 2.38 -6.20
CA GLU A 80 11.93 1.15 -6.68
C GLU A 80 12.09 1.08 -8.20
N ASN A 81 12.58 2.18 -8.79
CA ASN A 81 12.87 2.30 -10.22
C ASN A 81 11.64 2.41 -11.17
N GLN A 82 10.40 2.51 -10.66
CA GLN A 82 9.18 2.58 -11.49
C GLN A 82 8.56 3.97 -11.55
N GLN A 83 8.32 4.51 -12.75
CA GLN A 83 7.62 5.78 -12.97
C GLN A 83 6.10 5.61 -12.83
N ILE A 84 5.47 6.34 -11.92
CA ILE A 84 4.03 6.25 -11.59
C ILE A 84 3.35 7.55 -11.98
N VAL A 85 2.44 7.52 -12.95
CA VAL A 85 1.63 8.70 -13.30
C VAL A 85 0.31 8.68 -12.53
N VAL A 86 0.03 9.73 -11.78
CA VAL A 86 -1.28 9.92 -11.11
C VAL A 86 -2.22 10.70 -12.02
N SER A 87 -3.40 10.16 -12.30
CA SER A 87 -4.43 10.79 -13.13
C SER A 87 -5.72 11.05 -12.34
N THR A 88 -6.13 12.31 -12.30
CA THR A 88 -7.46 12.74 -11.84
C THR A 88 -8.39 13.07 -13.02
N ASP A 89 -7.90 12.89 -14.26
CA ASP A 89 -8.66 13.17 -15.47
C ASP A 89 -9.65 12.03 -15.75
N THR A 90 -10.92 12.40 -15.99
CA THR A 90 -12.00 11.42 -16.12
C THR A 90 -11.89 10.62 -17.41
N ASP A 91 -11.47 11.24 -18.51
CA ASP A 91 -11.39 10.58 -19.81
C ASP A 91 -10.19 9.64 -19.87
N VAL A 92 -9.05 10.05 -19.32
CA VAL A 92 -7.88 9.18 -19.13
C VAL A 92 -8.23 7.98 -18.25
N ASN A 93 -8.89 8.22 -17.11
CA ASN A 93 -9.27 7.15 -16.19
C ASN A 93 -10.26 6.18 -16.85
N ARG A 94 -11.25 6.68 -17.60
CA ARG A 94 -12.18 5.86 -18.38
C ARG A 94 -11.45 5.01 -19.42
N PHE A 95 -10.51 5.60 -20.16
CA PHE A 95 -9.71 4.89 -21.16
C PHE A 95 -8.89 3.76 -20.50
N ILE A 96 -8.19 4.04 -19.39
CA ILE A 96 -7.41 3.06 -18.64
C ILE A 96 -8.29 1.86 -18.22
N PHE A 97 -9.49 2.12 -17.68
CA PHE A 97 -10.40 1.05 -17.27
C PHE A 97 -10.91 0.21 -18.44
N GLN A 98 -11.18 0.83 -19.60
CA GLN A 98 -11.61 0.13 -20.81
C GLN A 98 -10.52 -0.76 -21.43
N GLN A 99 -9.25 -0.40 -21.23
CA GLN A 99 -8.09 -1.13 -21.77
C GLN A 99 -7.48 -2.16 -20.80
N LYS A 100 -8.13 -2.39 -19.65
CA LYS A 100 -7.69 -3.40 -18.67
C LYS A 100 -7.63 -4.79 -19.30
N GLY A 101 -6.47 -5.44 -19.18
CA GLY A 101 -6.19 -6.75 -19.77
C GLY A 101 -5.82 -6.73 -21.26
N LYS A 102 -5.70 -5.54 -21.87
CA LYS A 102 -5.25 -5.35 -23.26
C LYS A 102 -3.97 -4.53 -23.31
N LEU A 103 -4.08 -3.24 -23.02
CA LEU A 103 -2.94 -2.30 -23.00
C LEU A 103 -2.49 -1.97 -21.57
N VAL A 104 -3.35 -2.21 -20.58
CA VAL A 104 -3.07 -1.91 -19.18
C VAL A 104 -3.30 -3.14 -18.33
N GLN A 105 -2.38 -3.40 -17.40
CA GLN A 105 -2.51 -4.43 -16.38
C GLN A 105 -2.65 -3.79 -15.00
N SER A 106 -3.42 -4.43 -14.11
CA SER A 106 -3.44 -4.02 -12.71
C SER A 106 -2.11 -4.38 -12.07
N TRP A 107 -1.49 -3.40 -11.43
CA TRP A 107 -0.27 -3.56 -10.66
C TRP A 107 -0.47 -2.98 -9.26
N TYR A 108 0.07 -3.66 -8.26
CA TYR A 108 0.08 -3.27 -6.86
C TYR A 108 1.51 -3.39 -6.33
N MET A 109 1.80 -2.64 -5.28
CA MET A 109 3.11 -2.71 -4.63
C MET A 109 3.31 -4.06 -3.94
N ASP A 110 4.54 -4.56 -3.88
CA ASP A 110 4.89 -5.81 -3.21
C ASP A 110 4.41 -5.86 -1.75
N SER A 111 4.43 -4.71 -1.06
CA SER A 111 3.91 -4.59 0.30
C SER A 111 2.42 -4.86 0.42
N PHE A 112 1.64 -4.55 -0.62
CA PHE A 112 0.22 -4.89 -0.67
C PHE A 112 0.04 -6.39 -0.84
N ASP A 113 0.84 -7.03 -1.71
CA ASP A 113 0.82 -8.48 -1.90
C ASP A 113 1.28 -9.26 -0.67
N ASP A 114 2.19 -8.72 0.14
CA ASP A 114 2.57 -9.31 1.42
C ASP A 114 1.39 -9.33 2.43
N ILE A 115 0.57 -8.28 2.43
CA ILE A 115 -0.60 -8.12 3.29
C ILE A 115 -1.77 -8.99 2.81
N VAL A 116 -2.14 -8.90 1.53
CA VAL A 116 -3.31 -9.60 0.99
C VAL A 116 -2.99 -11.05 0.62
N GLY A 117 -1.72 -11.35 0.35
CA GLY A 117 -1.22 -12.64 -0.12
C GLY A 117 -0.91 -12.61 -1.61
N LYS A 118 0.16 -13.31 -2.01
CA LYS A 118 0.62 -13.35 -3.43
C LYS A 118 -0.40 -13.95 -4.39
N GLU A 119 -1.25 -14.85 -3.90
CA GLU A 119 -2.36 -15.48 -4.64
C GLU A 119 -3.68 -14.76 -4.40
N ASN A 120 -3.70 -13.42 -4.51
CA ASN A 120 -4.92 -12.63 -4.29
C ASN A 120 -5.74 -12.49 -5.58
N VAL A 121 -7.03 -12.15 -5.43
CA VAL A 121 -7.93 -11.96 -6.58
C VAL A 121 -7.40 -10.89 -7.53
N LEU A 122 -6.85 -9.81 -6.99
CA LEU A 122 -6.44 -8.62 -7.75
C LEU A 122 -5.22 -8.89 -8.64
N SER A 123 -4.34 -9.81 -8.20
CA SER A 123 -3.16 -10.29 -8.94
C SER A 123 -3.43 -11.57 -9.75
N SER A 124 -4.52 -12.29 -9.45
CA SER A 124 -4.90 -13.50 -10.19
C SER A 124 -5.36 -13.18 -11.62
N HIS A 125 -4.96 -14.03 -12.56
CA HIS A 125 -5.38 -13.95 -13.97
C HIS A 125 -6.03 -15.25 -14.42
N GLY A 126 -6.85 -15.18 -15.47
CA GLY A 126 -7.46 -16.36 -16.09
C GLY A 126 -8.54 -17.04 -15.24
N PHE A 127 -8.49 -18.37 -15.16
CA PHE A 127 -9.53 -19.19 -14.55
C PHE A 127 -9.70 -18.94 -13.04
N LEU A 128 -8.60 -18.79 -12.29
CA LEU A 128 -8.64 -18.55 -10.85
C LEU A 128 -9.35 -17.22 -10.53
N HIS A 129 -9.04 -16.15 -11.25
CA HIS A 129 -9.75 -14.87 -11.12
C HIS A 129 -11.25 -15.01 -11.36
N LYS A 130 -11.63 -15.73 -12.43
CA LYS A 130 -13.06 -15.96 -12.77
C LYS A 130 -13.78 -16.74 -11.67
N CYS A 131 -13.15 -17.79 -11.15
CA CYS A 131 -13.69 -18.60 -10.06
C CYS A 131 -13.90 -17.74 -8.80
N LEU A 132 -12.87 -17.03 -8.36
CA LEU A 132 -12.92 -16.21 -7.15
C LEU A 132 -13.90 -15.05 -7.28
N ARG A 133 -13.95 -14.40 -8.45
CA ARG A 133 -14.95 -13.37 -8.76
C ARG A 133 -16.37 -13.93 -8.67
N ASN A 134 -16.61 -15.12 -9.22
CA ASN A 134 -17.94 -15.74 -9.16
C ASN A 134 -18.34 -16.09 -7.72
N LEU A 135 -17.42 -16.58 -6.88
CA LEU A 135 -17.69 -16.81 -5.45
C LEU A 135 -18.10 -15.52 -4.74
N ILE A 136 -17.36 -14.42 -4.97
CA ILE A 136 -17.70 -13.11 -4.41
C ILE A 136 -19.08 -12.65 -4.88
N LEU A 137 -19.39 -12.81 -6.17
CA LEU A 137 -20.69 -12.44 -6.73
C LEU A 137 -21.83 -13.34 -6.27
N ASN A 138 -21.58 -14.60 -5.92
CA ASN A 138 -22.61 -15.44 -5.33
C ASN A 138 -22.95 -14.97 -3.91
N LEU A 139 -21.95 -14.52 -3.16
CA LEU A 139 -22.14 -14.03 -1.80
C LEU A 139 -22.73 -12.62 -1.77
N PHE A 140 -22.25 -11.70 -2.60
CA PHE A 140 -22.60 -10.28 -2.60
C PHE A 140 -23.28 -9.81 -3.90
N GLY A 141 -23.83 -10.74 -4.69
CA GLY A 141 -24.55 -10.42 -5.91
C GLY A 141 -25.93 -9.85 -5.63
N SER A 142 -26.58 -9.36 -6.69
CA SER A 142 -27.88 -8.70 -6.59
C SER A 142 -28.98 -9.58 -5.98
N GLU A 143 -28.91 -10.88 -6.20
CA GLU A 143 -29.86 -11.86 -5.66
C GLU A 143 -29.68 -12.02 -4.15
N SER A 144 -28.48 -12.42 -3.70
CA SER A 144 -28.13 -12.52 -2.27
C SER A 144 -28.40 -11.22 -1.50
N LEU A 145 -28.04 -10.07 -2.10
CA LEU A 145 -28.29 -8.75 -1.54
C LEU A 145 -29.78 -8.54 -1.22
N LYS A 146 -30.65 -8.81 -2.19
CA LYS A 146 -32.11 -8.60 -2.07
C LYS A 146 -32.76 -9.60 -1.12
N GLU A 147 -32.35 -10.87 -1.16
CA GLU A 147 -33.05 -11.93 -0.45
C GLU A 147 -32.66 -12.04 1.02
N LYS A 148 -31.38 -11.82 1.36
CA LYS A 148 -30.86 -12.08 2.70
C LYS A 148 -30.06 -10.92 3.30
N GLN A 149 -29.17 -10.30 2.54
CA GLN A 149 -28.19 -9.39 3.15
C GLN A 149 -28.80 -8.10 3.70
N VAL A 150 -29.80 -7.52 3.03
CA VAL A 150 -30.47 -6.30 3.50
C VAL A 150 -31.13 -6.52 4.86
N SER A 151 -31.88 -7.62 5.03
CA SER A 151 -32.54 -7.94 6.29
C SER A 151 -31.53 -8.20 7.42
N GLU A 152 -30.43 -8.93 7.13
CA GLU A 152 -29.38 -9.17 8.12
C GLU A 152 -28.64 -7.88 8.52
N MET A 153 -28.39 -6.98 7.57
CA MET A 153 -27.80 -5.66 7.85
C MET A 153 -28.74 -4.83 8.73
N GLU A 154 -30.05 -4.84 8.48
CA GLU A 154 -31.04 -4.15 9.30
C GLU A 154 -31.07 -4.68 10.74
N GLU A 155 -31.05 -6.00 10.93
CA GLU A 155 -31.00 -6.64 12.25
C GLU A 155 -29.72 -6.24 13.01
N LEU A 156 -28.55 -6.36 12.36
CA LEU A 156 -27.26 -6.00 12.95
C LEU A 156 -27.17 -4.52 13.29
N THR A 157 -27.68 -3.66 12.41
CA THR A 157 -27.76 -2.21 12.63
C THR A 157 -28.63 -1.91 13.84
N SER A 158 -29.85 -2.46 13.87
CA SER A 158 -30.78 -2.28 14.99
C SER A 158 -30.19 -2.73 16.32
N LYS A 159 -29.49 -3.87 16.33
CA LYS A 159 -28.79 -4.39 17.51
C LYS A 159 -27.68 -3.43 17.97
N HIS A 160 -26.85 -2.95 17.04
CA HIS A 160 -25.75 -2.04 17.35
C HIS A 160 -26.25 -0.69 17.85
N LEU A 161 -27.30 -0.13 17.22
CA LEU A 161 -27.91 1.13 17.65
C LEU A 161 -28.41 1.04 19.10
N ARG A 162 -29.00 -0.09 19.51
CA ARG A 162 -29.44 -0.30 20.90
C ARG A 162 -28.28 -0.39 21.89
N LEU A 163 -27.11 -0.88 21.45
CA LEU A 163 -25.92 -1.05 22.29
C LEU A 163 -24.97 0.16 22.24
N TRP A 164 -25.28 1.17 21.41
CA TRP A 164 -24.41 2.30 21.14
C TRP A 164 -24.08 3.12 22.39
N SER A 165 -24.98 3.17 23.38
CA SER A 165 -24.72 3.85 24.65
C SER A 165 -23.67 3.16 25.52
N CYS A 166 -23.36 1.88 25.28
CA CYS A 166 -22.56 1.05 26.19
C CYS A 166 -21.27 0.49 25.56
N GLN A 167 -21.17 0.45 24.23
CA GLN A 167 -20.03 -0.11 23.52
C GLN A 167 -19.75 0.68 22.23
N GLN A 168 -18.51 0.61 21.73
CA GLN A 168 -18.18 0.89 20.33
C GLN A 168 -18.00 -0.42 19.56
N PRO A 169 -19.10 -1.14 19.23
CA PRO A 169 -19.00 -2.36 18.44
C PRO A 169 -18.76 -2.01 16.96
N SER A 170 -17.87 -2.76 16.31
CA SER A 170 -17.57 -2.59 14.88
C SER A 170 -18.56 -3.38 14.05
N MET A 171 -19.65 -2.72 13.66
CA MET A 171 -20.73 -3.32 12.85
C MET A 171 -20.21 -3.98 11.57
N ILE A 172 -19.21 -3.36 10.93
CA ILE A 172 -18.59 -3.86 9.71
C ILE A 172 -17.85 -5.18 9.99
N TYR A 173 -17.14 -5.28 11.11
CA TYR A 173 -16.45 -6.52 11.49
C TYR A 173 -17.44 -7.65 11.75
N ASP A 174 -18.47 -7.39 12.57
CA ASP A 174 -19.46 -8.40 12.93
C ASP A 174 -20.21 -8.93 11.70
N PHE A 175 -20.60 -8.04 10.79
CA PHE A 175 -21.22 -8.41 9.52
C PHE A 175 -20.27 -9.25 8.65
N THR A 176 -19.03 -8.79 8.48
CA THR A 176 -18.04 -9.44 7.62
C THR A 176 -17.69 -10.84 8.12
N VAL A 177 -17.43 -11.00 9.41
CA VAL A 177 -17.08 -12.29 10.02
C VAL A 177 -18.26 -13.26 10.00
N ARG A 178 -19.49 -12.76 10.23
CA ARG A 178 -20.71 -13.57 10.08
C ARG A 178 -20.84 -14.10 8.65
N LYS A 179 -20.60 -13.28 7.62
CA LYS A 179 -20.70 -13.68 6.22
C LYS A 179 -19.56 -14.57 5.75
N LEU A 180 -18.35 -14.37 6.24
CA LEU A 180 -17.19 -15.15 5.81
C LEU A 180 -17.05 -16.48 6.54
N PHE A 181 -17.45 -16.54 7.82
CA PHE A 181 -17.10 -17.68 8.68
C PHE A 181 -18.28 -18.26 9.46
N GLY A 182 -19.48 -17.69 9.34
CA GLY A 182 -20.69 -18.16 10.01
C GLY A 182 -20.71 -17.99 11.53
N CYS A 183 -19.60 -17.61 12.17
CA CYS A 183 -19.51 -17.42 13.62
C CYS A 183 -18.60 -16.25 14.01
N ASN A 184 -18.97 -15.52 15.08
CA ASN A 184 -18.14 -14.44 15.59
C ASN A 184 -16.94 -15.03 16.36
N ASN A 185 -15.73 -14.84 15.84
CA ASN A 185 -14.51 -15.35 16.48
C ASN A 185 -13.68 -14.17 16.96
N GLU A 186 -13.72 -13.87 18.27
CA GLU A 186 -12.95 -12.77 18.88
C GLU A 186 -11.44 -12.85 18.57
N LYS A 187 -10.91 -14.05 18.29
CA LYS A 187 -9.50 -14.24 17.89
C LYS A 187 -9.17 -13.55 16.56
N LEU A 188 -10.16 -13.42 15.66
CA LEU A 188 -10.02 -12.72 14.37
C LEU A 188 -10.19 -11.21 14.51
N ARG A 189 -10.81 -10.71 15.58
CA ARG A 189 -11.07 -9.27 15.76
C ARG A 189 -9.79 -8.46 15.84
N GLY A 190 -8.84 -8.94 16.65
CA GLY A 190 -7.51 -8.33 16.73
C GLY A 190 -6.74 -8.43 15.40
N CYS A 191 -6.93 -9.51 14.64
CA CYS A 191 -6.30 -9.67 13.33
C CYS A 191 -6.89 -8.69 12.31
N TYR A 192 -8.20 -8.48 12.32
CA TYR A 192 -8.91 -7.55 11.45
C TYR A 192 -8.50 -6.10 11.72
N SER A 193 -8.42 -5.68 12.98
CA SER A 193 -7.93 -4.34 13.33
C SER A 193 -6.50 -4.13 12.85
N ALA A 194 -5.59 -5.08 13.17
CA ALA A 194 -4.20 -4.99 12.73
C ALA A 194 -4.06 -4.97 11.20
N PHE A 195 -4.96 -5.67 10.49
CA PHE A 195 -5.00 -5.66 9.03
C PHE A 195 -5.40 -4.29 8.47
N LEU A 196 -6.46 -3.67 8.99
CA LEU A 196 -6.88 -2.32 8.57
C LEU A 196 -5.80 -1.28 8.85
N ASP A 197 -5.18 -1.32 10.04
CA ASP A 197 -4.08 -0.42 10.41
C ASP A 197 -2.87 -0.62 9.48
N GLY A 198 -2.56 -1.86 9.14
CA GLY A 198 -1.46 -2.21 8.24
C GLY A 198 -1.67 -1.75 6.81
N LEU A 199 -2.89 -1.87 6.28
CA LEU A 199 -3.24 -1.51 4.91
C LEU A 199 -2.94 -0.05 4.56
N ILE A 200 -3.13 0.86 5.52
CA ILE A 200 -2.89 2.30 5.34
C ILE A 200 -1.53 2.76 5.89
N SER A 201 -0.76 1.85 6.48
CA SER A 201 0.53 2.18 7.07
C SER A 201 1.66 2.21 6.05
N PHE A 202 2.72 2.95 6.37
CA PHE A 202 3.94 2.89 5.59
C PHE A 202 4.59 1.49 5.74
N PRO A 203 5.02 0.83 4.64
CA PRO A 203 5.37 -0.59 4.64
C PRO A 203 6.75 -0.87 5.24
N LEU A 204 6.87 -0.73 6.57
CA LEU A 204 8.07 -1.02 7.33
C LEU A 204 7.89 -2.29 8.16
N ASN A 205 8.63 -3.34 7.81
CA ASN A 205 8.58 -4.61 8.52
C ASN A 205 9.48 -4.62 9.78
N ILE A 206 9.21 -3.70 10.71
CA ILE A 206 9.96 -3.55 11.96
C ILE A 206 9.04 -3.89 13.15
N PRO A 207 9.48 -4.69 14.13
CA PRO A 207 8.68 -5.01 15.31
C PRO A 207 8.08 -3.76 15.96
N GLY A 208 6.77 -3.79 16.22
CA GLY A 208 6.02 -2.68 16.83
C GLY A 208 5.28 -1.78 15.84
N THR A 209 5.69 -1.74 14.57
CA THR A 209 4.99 -0.98 13.51
C THR A 209 3.63 -1.59 13.16
N ALA A 210 2.73 -0.78 12.59
CA ALA A 210 1.43 -1.24 12.10
C ALA A 210 1.57 -2.30 10.99
N TYR A 211 2.46 -2.08 10.02
CA TYR A 211 2.75 -3.05 8.95
C TYR A 211 3.21 -4.41 9.51
N TRP A 212 4.15 -4.43 10.46
CA TRP A 212 4.59 -5.67 11.09
C TRP A 212 3.44 -6.37 11.84
N LYS A 213 2.64 -5.64 12.61
CA LYS A 213 1.47 -6.20 13.33
C LYS A 213 0.45 -6.80 12.36
N CYS A 214 0.23 -6.16 11.21
CA CYS A 214 -0.63 -6.66 10.15
C CYS A 214 -0.15 -8.01 9.62
N LEU A 215 1.15 -8.16 9.31
CA LEU A 215 1.70 -9.43 8.85
C LEU A 215 1.57 -10.55 9.90
N GLN A 216 1.77 -10.24 11.18
CA GLN A 216 1.53 -11.20 12.27
C GLN A 216 0.05 -11.57 12.39
N GLY A 217 -0.84 -10.57 12.30
CA GLY A 217 -2.29 -10.74 12.30
C GLY A 217 -2.76 -11.63 11.15
N ARG A 218 -2.23 -11.42 9.95
CA ARG A 218 -2.48 -12.26 8.77
C ARG A 218 -2.09 -13.72 9.01
N ASN A 219 -0.88 -13.97 9.51
CA ASN A 219 -0.42 -15.33 9.80
C ASN A 219 -1.30 -16.04 10.84
N LYS A 220 -1.74 -15.30 11.86
CA LYS A 220 -2.69 -15.80 12.87
C LYS A 220 -4.06 -16.08 12.26
N ALA A 221 -4.59 -15.18 11.43
CA ALA A 221 -5.87 -15.35 10.76
C ALA A 221 -5.87 -16.59 9.84
N ILE A 222 -4.84 -16.76 9.02
CA ILE A 222 -4.69 -17.94 8.15
C ILE A 222 -4.71 -19.24 8.98
N ARG A 223 -4.04 -19.27 10.13
CA ARG A 223 -4.05 -20.44 11.02
C ARG A 223 -5.45 -20.74 11.55
N VAL A 224 -6.17 -19.71 12.01
CA VAL A 224 -7.55 -19.87 12.51
C VAL A 224 -8.48 -20.37 11.39
N ILE A 225 -8.38 -19.80 10.20
CA ILE A 225 -9.20 -20.20 9.04
C ILE A 225 -8.92 -21.66 8.65
N LYS A 226 -7.64 -22.10 8.66
CA LYS A 226 -7.29 -23.50 8.39
C LYS A 226 -7.93 -24.46 9.39
N ILE A 227 -7.89 -24.14 10.69
CA ILE A 227 -8.53 -24.95 11.73
C ILE A 227 -10.05 -25.04 11.48
N MET A 228 -10.71 -23.91 11.18
CA MET A 228 -12.15 -23.89 10.90
C MET A 228 -12.52 -24.73 9.67
N LEU A 229 -11.69 -24.70 8.62
CA LEU A 229 -11.87 -25.53 7.44
C LEU A 229 -11.71 -27.03 7.74
N GLU A 230 -10.72 -27.39 8.55
CA GLU A 230 -10.50 -28.79 8.97
C GLU A 230 -11.64 -29.33 9.82
N GLU A 231 -12.12 -28.53 10.80
CA GLU A 231 -13.27 -28.87 11.63
C GLU A 231 -14.53 -29.13 10.79
N ARG A 232 -14.78 -28.28 9.78
CA ARG A 232 -15.93 -28.44 8.85
C ARG A 232 -15.81 -29.67 7.97
N ARG A 233 -14.63 -29.94 7.41
CA ARG A 233 -14.38 -31.15 6.61
C ARG A 233 -14.59 -32.43 7.42
N GLY A 234 -14.32 -32.40 8.72
CA GLY A 234 -14.59 -33.51 9.64
C GLY A 234 -16.05 -33.65 10.07
N THR A 235 -16.89 -32.61 9.90
CA THR A 235 -18.29 -32.57 10.35
C THR A 235 -19.26 -32.53 9.16
N LEU A 236 -19.39 -33.67 8.45
CA LEU A 236 -20.23 -33.82 7.25
C LEU A 236 -21.77 -33.70 7.46
N THR A 237 -22.28 -33.23 8.61
CA THR A 237 -23.71 -33.46 8.97
C THR A 237 -24.43 -32.33 9.72
N LYS A 238 -24.17 -31.06 9.43
CA LYS A 238 -25.14 -29.99 9.78
C LYS A 238 -25.41 -29.07 8.60
N LYS A 239 -26.69 -28.97 8.20
CA LYS A 239 -27.23 -27.88 7.38
C LYS A 239 -26.99 -26.56 8.13
N GLN A 240 -25.83 -25.96 7.94
CA GLN A 240 -25.62 -24.54 8.21
C GLN A 240 -26.03 -23.74 6.97
N ASP A 241 -26.41 -22.49 7.21
CA ASP A 241 -26.67 -21.57 6.11
C ASP A 241 -25.37 -21.36 5.34
N LYS A 242 -25.41 -21.49 4.00
CA LYS A 242 -24.18 -21.50 3.19
C LYS A 242 -23.38 -20.22 3.41
N ASP A 243 -22.11 -20.34 3.76
CA ASP A 243 -21.19 -19.20 3.90
C ASP A 243 -19.98 -19.32 2.95
N PHE A 244 -18.99 -18.43 3.09
CA PHE A 244 -17.83 -18.40 2.19
C PHE A 244 -16.95 -19.66 2.25
N LEU A 245 -16.94 -20.41 3.36
CA LEU A 245 -16.07 -21.58 3.52
C LEU A 245 -16.68 -22.89 2.98
N ASP A 246 -17.93 -22.87 2.50
CA ASP A 246 -18.61 -24.02 1.88
C ASP A 246 -18.33 -24.15 0.37
#